data_AF-A0A024XAC4-F1
#
_entry.id   AF-A0A024XAC4-F1
#
_cell.length_a   1.000
_cell.length_b   1.000
_cell.length_c   1.000
_cell.angle_alpha   90.00
_cell.angle_beta   90.00
_cell.angle_gamma   90.00
#
_symmetry.space_group_name_H-M   'P 1'
#
loop_
_entity.id
_entity.type
_entity.pdbx_description
1 polymer ?
#
loop_
_entity_poly.entity_id
_entity_poly.type
_entity_poly.pdbx_seq_one_letter_code
_entity_poly.pdbx_strand_id
1 'polypeptide(L)'
;MSYVDLSGYKIPKYKTNSFKEIGLRWRTEEEIIKGKGHVICSSKKCNNTDLNTYEFLFQYIEQGIKKETNVKVRACMDCAYKLHYRKINKYLKKKEKEKKKKKIKEKKKRKKKKGKKNKSDLTSESDLSSSYNSEDRSQSKREKLYYVKKKLEKISIKKKEEMNEDNLFFHDLLF
;
A
#
# COMPACT_ATOMS: atom_id res chain seq x y z
N MET A 1 5.04 15.66 -44.66
CA MET A 1 5.38 15.76 -43.22
C MET A 1 4.17 16.36 -42.51
N SER A 2 3.21 15.53 -42.09
CA SER A 2 1.96 16.01 -41.49
C SER A 2 2.15 16.18 -39.99
N TYR A 3 2.22 17.44 -39.54
CA TYR A 3 2.11 17.81 -38.13
C TYR A 3 0.71 17.46 -37.63
N VAL A 4 0.61 16.69 -36.54
CA VAL A 4 -0.65 16.48 -35.84
C VAL A 4 -0.82 17.66 -34.88
N ASP A 5 -1.67 18.61 -35.26
CA ASP A 5 -2.05 19.75 -34.43
C ASP A 5 -2.82 19.27 -33.19
N LEU A 6 -2.27 19.53 -32.00
CA LEU A 6 -2.85 19.15 -30.71
C LEU A 6 -3.73 20.26 -30.10
N SER A 7 -4.02 21.33 -30.84
CA SER A 7 -4.83 22.48 -30.38
C SER A 7 -6.28 22.14 -29.97
N GLY A 8 -6.76 20.92 -30.23
CA GLY A 8 -8.14 20.50 -29.96
C GLY A 8 -8.36 19.43 -28.87
N TYR A 9 -7.34 18.86 -28.23
CA TYR A 9 -7.56 17.77 -27.27
C TYR A 9 -8.03 18.26 -25.89
N LYS A 10 -9.35 18.43 -25.77
CA LYS A 10 -10.07 18.68 -24.52
C LYS A 10 -10.00 17.40 -23.66
N ILE A 11 -9.03 17.32 -22.76
CA ILE A 11 -8.90 16.20 -21.80
C ILE A 11 -10.21 16.12 -20.98
N PRO A 12 -11.00 15.04 -21.09
CA PRO A 12 -12.27 14.95 -20.38
C PRO A 12 -12.01 14.90 -18.87
N LYS A 13 -12.52 15.91 -18.15
CA LYS A 13 -12.56 15.90 -16.68
C LYS A 13 -13.62 14.88 -16.25
N TYR A 14 -13.20 13.64 -16.04
CA TYR A 14 -14.07 12.64 -15.45
C TYR A 14 -14.28 12.98 -13.96
N LYS A 15 -15.55 13.21 -13.61
CA LYS A 15 -16.01 13.38 -12.23
C LYS A 15 -15.96 12.02 -11.54
N THR A 16 -15.05 11.78 -10.60
CA THR A 16 -15.16 10.63 -9.70
C THR A 16 -14.57 10.88 -8.30
N ASN A 17 -15.22 10.26 -7.31
CA ASN A 17 -15.12 10.51 -5.87
C ASN A 17 -13.68 10.66 -5.32
N SER A 18 -13.51 11.67 -4.45
CA SER A 18 -12.29 12.30 -3.91
C SER A 18 -11.22 11.44 -3.21
N PHE A 19 -11.18 10.11 -3.39
CA PHE A 19 -10.03 9.29 -3.03
C PHE A 19 -9.04 9.21 -4.20
N LYS A 20 -8.32 10.33 -4.38
CA LYS A 20 -7.11 10.55 -5.18
C LYS A 20 -6.80 9.44 -6.19
N GLU A 21 -7.28 9.63 -7.41
CA GLU A 21 -6.92 8.83 -8.59
C GLU A 21 -5.41 8.84 -8.77
N ILE A 22 -4.84 7.65 -8.97
CA ILE A 22 -3.42 7.49 -9.27
C ILE A 22 -3.31 7.35 -10.78
N GLY A 23 -2.76 8.38 -11.41
CA GLY A 23 -2.48 8.40 -12.85
C GLY A 23 -1.00 8.13 -13.12
N LEU A 24 -0.74 7.48 -14.25
CA LEU A 24 0.59 7.45 -14.86
C LEU A 24 0.73 8.62 -15.84
N ARG A 25 1.96 9.08 -16.03
CA ARG A 25 2.31 10.07 -17.05
C ARG A 25 3.75 9.88 -17.49
N TRP A 26 4.07 10.45 -18.64
CA TRP A 26 5.45 10.61 -19.08
C TRP A 26 6.23 11.54 -18.13
N ARG A 27 7.50 11.22 -17.94
CA ARG A 27 8.46 12.04 -17.19
C ARG A 27 8.92 13.20 -18.07
N THR A 28 9.21 14.35 -17.46
CA THR A 28 9.87 15.46 -18.17
C THR A 28 11.39 15.24 -18.18
N GLU A 29 12.08 15.93 -19.07
CA GLU A 29 13.55 15.92 -19.14
C GLU A 29 14.19 16.23 -17.78
N GLU A 30 13.76 17.30 -17.11
CA GLU A 30 14.25 17.64 -15.77
C GLU A 30 14.07 16.50 -14.75
N GLU A 31 12.96 15.76 -14.82
CA GLU A 31 12.71 14.65 -13.89
C GLU A 31 13.63 13.47 -14.16
N ILE A 32 13.97 13.24 -15.43
CA ILE A 32 14.92 12.23 -15.85
C ILE A 32 16.31 12.61 -15.36
N ILE A 33 16.75 13.85 -15.59
CA ILE A 33 18.05 14.38 -15.12
C ILE A 33 18.15 14.31 -13.60
N LYS A 34 17.07 14.66 -12.88
CA LYS A 34 16.99 14.53 -11.41
C LYS A 34 16.94 13.07 -10.93
N GLY A 35 16.85 12.08 -11.82
CA GLY A 35 16.84 10.66 -11.48
C GLY A 35 15.51 10.14 -10.91
N LYS A 36 14.37 10.79 -11.20
CA LYS A 36 13.03 10.33 -10.78
C LYS A 36 12.69 8.98 -11.40
N GLY A 37 12.31 8.04 -10.54
CA GLY A 37 12.03 6.64 -10.89
C GLY A 37 13.26 5.76 -11.03
N HIS A 38 14.46 6.32 -10.91
CA HIS A 38 15.72 5.58 -10.86
C HIS A 38 16.35 5.67 -9.47
N VAL A 39 16.91 6.82 -9.08
CA VAL A 39 17.49 7.04 -7.74
C VAL A 39 16.54 7.76 -6.79
N ILE A 40 15.57 8.52 -7.32
CA ILE A 40 14.55 9.22 -6.54
C ILE A 40 13.18 8.58 -6.78
N CYS A 41 12.31 8.56 -5.78
CA CYS A 41 10.95 8.02 -5.86
C CYS A 41 10.19 8.53 -7.10
N SER A 42 9.50 7.62 -7.81
CA SER A 42 8.72 7.94 -9.02
C SER A 42 7.57 8.94 -8.81
N SER A 43 7.19 9.22 -7.56
CA SER A 43 6.10 10.15 -7.27
C SER A 43 6.55 11.60 -7.47
N LYS A 44 5.76 12.38 -8.24
CA LYS A 44 6.05 13.79 -8.60
C LYS A 44 6.46 14.64 -7.38
N LYS A 45 5.77 14.48 -6.25
CA LYS A 45 5.98 15.27 -5.02
C LYS A 45 6.79 14.54 -3.94
N CYS A 46 7.58 13.53 -4.29
CA CYS A 46 8.36 12.75 -3.32
C CYS A 46 9.84 12.69 -3.71
N ASN A 47 10.73 13.06 -2.79
CA ASN A 47 12.18 13.05 -3.01
C ASN A 47 12.91 11.98 -2.19
N ASN A 48 12.18 10.98 -1.70
CA ASN A 48 12.79 9.87 -0.95
C ASN A 48 13.63 8.99 -1.90
N THR A 49 14.74 8.47 -1.40
CA THR A 49 15.73 7.63 -2.08
C THR A 49 15.66 6.15 -1.64
N ASP A 50 14.91 5.83 -0.58
CA ASP A 50 14.68 4.45 -0.13
C ASP A 50 13.63 3.78 -1.01
N LEU A 51 14.06 3.16 -2.11
CA LEU A 51 13.17 2.66 -3.16
C LEU A 51 13.18 1.14 -3.28
N ASN A 52 12.01 0.57 -3.56
CA ASN A 52 11.86 -0.79 -4.07
C ASN A 52 11.08 -0.76 -5.38
N THR A 53 11.21 -1.83 -6.16
CA THR A 53 10.43 -2.03 -7.39
C THR A 53 9.15 -2.79 -7.08
N TYR A 54 8.01 -2.19 -7.40
CA TYR A 54 6.69 -2.78 -7.22
C TYR A 54 6.01 -2.98 -8.56
N GLU A 55 5.28 -4.07 -8.68
CA GLU A 55 4.37 -4.30 -9.80
C GLU A 55 2.95 -3.90 -9.39
N PHE A 56 2.26 -3.16 -10.24
CA PHE A 56 0.85 -2.86 -10.02
C PHE A 56 0.04 -2.97 -11.31
N LEU A 57 -1.21 -3.40 -11.17
CA LEU A 57 -2.15 -3.49 -12.27
C LEU A 57 -2.71 -2.09 -12.57
N PHE A 58 -2.38 -1.57 -13.74
CA PHE A 58 -2.88 -0.33 -14.28
C PHE A 58 -4.05 -0.61 -15.21
N GLN A 59 -5.23 -0.12 -14.84
CA GLN A 59 -6.45 -0.23 -15.65
C GLN A 59 -6.72 1.13 -16.29
N TYR A 60 -6.95 1.15 -17.59
CA TYR A 60 -7.20 2.37 -18.35
C TYR A 60 -8.28 2.14 -19.42
N ILE A 61 -8.80 3.23 -19.97
CA ILE A 61 -9.80 3.17 -21.05
C ILE A 61 -9.15 3.75 -22.30
N GLU A 62 -9.21 3.01 -23.39
CA GLU A 62 -8.71 3.42 -24.70
C GLU A 62 -9.81 3.19 -25.72
N GLN A 63 -10.23 4.24 -26.43
CA GLN A 63 -11.33 4.19 -27.41
C GLN A 63 -12.63 3.58 -26.83
N GLY A 64 -12.94 3.88 -25.57
CA GLY A 64 -14.13 3.34 -24.88
C GLY A 64 -13.98 1.91 -24.35
N ILE A 65 -12.87 1.22 -24.64
CA ILE A 65 -12.60 -0.14 -24.20
C ILE A 65 -11.74 -0.11 -22.94
N LYS A 66 -12.14 -0.86 -21.91
CA LYS A 66 -11.32 -1.06 -20.70
C LYS A 66 -10.17 -2.02 -21.01
N LYS A 67 -8.95 -1.57 -20.74
CA LYS A 67 -7.71 -2.34 -20.87
C LYS A 67 -6.98 -2.40 -19.53
N GLU A 68 -6.18 -3.42 -19.34
CA GLU A 68 -5.37 -3.60 -18.13
C GLU A 68 -3.95 -4.02 -18.50
N THR A 69 -2.96 -3.51 -17.76
CA THR A 69 -1.55 -3.87 -17.95
C THR A 69 -0.83 -3.85 -16.60
N ASN A 70 0.16 -4.72 -16.42
CA ASN A 70 1.02 -4.67 -15.24
C ASN A 70 2.20 -3.74 -15.48
N VAL A 71 2.41 -2.80 -14.57
CA VAL A 71 3.46 -1.78 -14.66
C VAL A 71 4.40 -1.93 -13.48
N LYS A 72 5.71 -1.85 -13.76
CA LYS A 72 6.77 -1.80 -12.74
C LYS A 72 7.07 -0.35 -12.37
N VAL A 73 7.11 -0.06 -11.06
CA VAL A 73 7.36 1.30 -10.54
C VAL A 73 8.36 1.23 -9.39
N ARG A 74 9.40 2.07 -9.46
CA ARG A 74 10.38 2.25 -8.37
C ARG A 74 9.90 3.34 -7.41
N ALA A 75 9.53 2.97 -6.17
CA ALA A 75 8.92 3.91 -5.22
C ALA A 75 9.33 3.60 -3.77
N CYS A 76 9.21 4.61 -2.90
CA CYS A 76 9.37 4.41 -1.47
C CYS A 76 8.16 3.71 -0.85
N MET A 77 8.32 3.20 0.38
CA MET A 77 7.26 2.46 1.10
C MET A 77 5.94 3.23 1.19
N ASP A 78 5.99 4.53 1.48
CA ASP A 78 4.79 5.37 1.62
C ASP A 78 4.06 5.58 0.29
N CYS A 79 4.81 5.78 -0.80
CA CYS A 79 4.22 5.92 -2.13
C CYS A 79 3.68 4.58 -2.64
N ALA A 80 4.38 3.48 -2.37
CA ALA A 80 3.91 2.13 -2.67
C ALA A 80 2.64 1.77 -1.89
N TYR A 81 2.52 2.21 -0.63
CA TYR A 81 1.30 2.06 0.16
C TYR A 81 0.13 2.82 -0.48
N LYS A 82 0.35 4.06 -0.94
CA LYS A 82 -0.68 4.82 -1.67
C LYS A 82 -1.09 4.10 -2.95
N LEU A 83 -0.13 3.60 -3.72
CA LEU A 83 -0.35 2.81 -4.94
C LEU A 83 -1.22 1.58 -4.68
N HIS A 84 -0.99 0.88 -3.56
CA HIS A 84 -1.68 -0.36 -3.20
C HIS A 84 -2.76 -0.17 -2.12
N TYR A 85 -3.21 1.06 -1.88
CA TYR A 85 -4.04 1.42 -0.73
C TYR A 85 -5.28 0.54 -0.58
N ARG A 86 -6.03 0.33 -1.68
CA ARG A 86 -7.23 -0.51 -1.69
C ARG A 86 -6.94 -1.95 -1.30
N LYS A 87 -5.93 -2.58 -1.92
CA LYS A 87 -5.52 -3.97 -1.66
C LYS A 87 -5.03 -4.15 -0.21
N ILE A 88 -4.23 -3.20 0.28
CA ILE A 88 -3.66 -3.25 1.63
C ILE A 88 -4.74 -3.02 2.69
N ASN A 89 -5.64 -2.05 2.49
CA ASN A 89 -6.74 -1.83 3.45
C ASN A 89 -7.73 -2.98 3.51
N LYS A 90 -8.03 -3.62 2.38
CA LYS A 90 -8.83 -4.86 2.36
C LYS A 90 -8.15 -5.94 3.20
N TYR A 91 -6.83 -6.08 3.08
CA TYR A 91 -6.03 -7.01 3.88
C TYR A 91 -6.06 -6.67 5.39
N LEU A 92 -5.85 -5.41 5.76
CA LEU A 92 -5.89 -4.95 7.16
C LEU A 92 -7.26 -5.18 7.80
N LYS A 93 -8.35 -4.84 7.11
CA LYS A 93 -9.73 -5.09 7.58
C LYS A 93 -9.99 -6.58 7.82
N LYS A 94 -9.49 -7.46 6.95
CA LYS A 94 -9.60 -8.91 7.13
C LYS A 94 -8.84 -9.38 8.39
N LYS A 95 -7.61 -8.90 8.59
CA LYS A 95 -6.81 -9.21 9.78
C LYS A 95 -7.45 -8.75 11.08
N GLU A 96 -8.06 -7.57 11.08
CA GLU A 96 -8.77 -7.06 12.26
C GLU A 96 -9.99 -7.93 12.61
N LYS A 97 -10.78 -8.34 11.61
CA LYS A 97 -11.90 -9.26 11.80
C LYS A 97 -11.45 -10.62 12.35
N GLU A 98 -10.34 -11.17 11.84
CA GLU A 98 -9.75 -12.42 12.34
C GLU A 98 -9.35 -12.32 13.82
N LYS A 99 -8.73 -11.20 14.23
CA LYS A 99 -8.36 -10.95 15.64
C LYS A 99 -9.58 -10.85 16.55
N LYS A 100 -10.61 -10.10 16.14
CA LYS A 100 -11.87 -9.99 16.91
C LYS A 100 -12.50 -11.37 17.13
N LYS A 101 -12.55 -12.21 16.09
CA LYS A 101 -13.02 -13.60 16.20
C LYS A 101 -12.19 -14.44 17.19
N LYS A 102 -10.86 -14.31 17.19
CA LYS A 102 -9.96 -15.01 18.13
C LYS A 102 -10.22 -14.58 19.59
N LYS A 103 -10.29 -13.26 19.85
CA LYS A 103 -10.61 -12.72 21.18
C LYS A 103 -11.97 -13.22 21.71
N ILE A 104 -13.00 -13.29 20.85
CA ILE A 104 -14.31 -13.84 21.23
C ILE A 104 -14.21 -15.33 21.58
N LYS A 105 -13.50 -16.13 20.77
CA LYS A 105 -13.29 -17.57 21.04
C LYS A 105 -12.56 -17.80 22.36
N GLU A 106 -11.54 -17.00 22.66
CA GLU A 106 -10.80 -17.05 23.94
C GLU A 106 -11.68 -16.70 25.13
N LYS A 107 -12.49 -15.62 25.03
CA LYS A 107 -13.47 -15.26 26.07
C LYS A 107 -14.47 -16.40 26.33
N LYS A 108 -14.99 -17.04 25.28
CA LYS A 108 -15.89 -18.21 25.40
C LYS A 108 -15.21 -19.39 26.08
N LYS A 109 -13.95 -19.70 25.74
CA LYS A 109 -13.16 -20.77 26.40
C LYS A 109 -12.92 -20.47 27.89
N ARG A 110 -12.61 -19.23 28.26
CA ARG A 110 -12.43 -18.82 29.67
C ARG A 110 -13.72 -18.96 30.48
N LYS A 111 -14.88 -18.55 29.93
CA LYS A 111 -16.19 -18.74 30.59
C LYS A 111 -16.51 -20.21 30.84
N LYS A 112 -16.26 -21.11 29.87
CA LYS A 112 -16.45 -22.56 30.05
C LYS A 112 -15.56 -23.17 31.14
N LYS A 113 -14.32 -22.68 31.32
CA LYS A 113 -13.42 -23.14 32.39
C LYS A 113 -13.86 -22.67 33.78
N LYS A 114 -14.40 -21.44 33.91
CA LYS A 114 -14.93 -20.92 35.17
C LYS A 114 -16.23 -21.63 35.60
N GLY A 115 -17.12 -21.96 34.66
CA GLY A 115 -18.36 -22.68 34.95
C GLY A 115 -18.19 -24.13 35.45
N LYS A 116 -16.99 -24.71 35.36
CA LYS A 116 -16.68 -26.03 35.96
C LYS A 116 -16.15 -25.94 37.40
N LYS A 117 -15.84 -24.74 37.93
CA LYS A 117 -15.14 -24.60 39.22
C LYS A 117 -15.99 -24.03 40.36
N ASN A 118 -17.18 -23.48 40.09
CA ASN A 118 -18.00 -22.86 41.15
C ASN A 118 -19.39 -23.49 41.23
N LYS A 119 -19.50 -24.52 42.08
CA LYS A 119 -20.69 -24.83 42.87
C LYS A 119 -20.39 -24.39 44.33
N SER A 120 -20.06 -23.12 44.52
CA SER A 120 -20.14 -22.40 45.80
C SER A 120 -19.76 -20.93 45.62
N ASP A 121 -20.56 -20.12 46.27
CA ASP A 121 -20.44 -18.72 46.68
C ASP A 121 -20.30 -17.57 45.66
N LEU A 122 -21.36 -16.76 45.75
CA LEU A 122 -21.55 -15.41 45.26
C LEU A 122 -20.69 -14.46 46.10
N THR A 123 -20.03 -13.50 45.45
CA THR A 123 -20.18 -12.04 45.68
C THR A 123 -19.00 -11.25 45.10
N SER A 124 -19.29 -9.98 44.85
CA SER A 124 -18.42 -8.82 44.61
C SER A 124 -18.23 -8.39 43.14
N GLU A 125 -19.17 -7.52 42.76
CA GLU A 125 -19.03 -6.46 41.78
C GLU A 125 -17.79 -5.62 42.09
N SER A 126 -16.95 -5.37 41.08
CA SER A 126 -15.95 -4.31 41.11
C SER A 126 -15.76 -3.79 39.69
N ASP A 127 -16.50 -2.72 39.40
CA ASP A 127 -16.23 -1.82 38.29
C ASP A 127 -14.85 -1.19 38.47
N LEU A 128 -13.93 -1.46 37.54
CA LEU A 128 -12.75 -0.61 37.34
C LEU A 128 -12.78 -0.02 35.93
N SER A 129 -13.23 1.22 35.88
CA SER A 129 -13.17 2.09 34.72
C SER A 129 -11.81 2.79 34.61
N SER A 130 -11.29 2.77 33.38
CA SER A 130 -10.55 3.85 32.70
C SER A 130 -9.25 4.39 33.31
N SER A 131 -8.11 3.85 32.86
CA SER A 131 -6.90 4.66 32.62
C SER A 131 -6.01 4.19 31.45
N TYR A 132 -6.47 3.23 30.64
CA TYR A 132 -5.67 2.63 29.55
C TYR A 132 -6.08 3.14 28.16
N ASN A 133 -5.62 4.32 27.74
CA ASN A 133 -5.92 4.81 26.38
C ASN A 133 -4.70 5.23 25.55
N SER A 134 -3.56 5.57 26.17
CA SER A 134 -2.41 6.13 25.44
C SER A 134 -1.48 5.07 24.84
N GLU A 135 -1.24 3.96 25.55
CA GLU A 135 -0.32 2.89 25.11
C GLU A 135 -0.92 1.96 24.05
N ASP A 136 -2.21 1.64 24.16
CA ASP A 136 -2.92 0.76 23.20
C ASP A 136 -2.94 1.38 21.78
N ARG A 137 -3.02 2.71 21.70
CA ARG A 137 -3.01 3.45 20.43
C ARG A 137 -1.65 3.39 19.72
N SER A 138 -0.55 3.43 20.47
CA SER A 138 0.82 3.36 19.91
C SER A 138 1.14 1.93 19.43
N GLN A 139 0.73 0.92 20.19
CA GLN A 139 0.88 -0.48 19.84
C GLN A 139 0.07 -0.84 18.58
N SER A 140 -1.16 -0.35 18.48
CA SER A 140 -2.02 -0.52 17.29
C SER A 140 -1.41 0.09 16.02
N LYS A 141 -0.74 1.25 16.12
CA LYS A 141 -0.05 1.89 14.98
C LYS A 141 1.14 1.06 14.50
N ARG A 142 2.03 0.64 15.41
CA ARG A 142 3.20 -0.20 15.07
C ARG A 142 2.76 -1.51 14.42
N GLU A 143 1.71 -2.12 14.94
CA GLU A 143 1.21 -3.37 14.39
C GLU A 143 0.64 -3.20 12.97
N LYS A 144 -0.12 -2.12 12.72
CA LYS A 144 -0.58 -1.78 11.37
C LYS A 144 0.59 -1.59 10.41
N LEU A 145 1.62 -0.85 10.83
CA LEU A 145 2.82 -0.60 10.03
C LEU A 145 3.54 -1.91 9.64
N TYR A 146 3.67 -2.84 10.59
CA TYR A 146 4.21 -4.18 10.32
C TYR A 146 3.45 -4.93 9.23
N TYR A 147 2.11 -4.95 9.30
CA TYR A 147 1.29 -5.62 8.29
C TYR A 147 1.35 -4.95 6.91
N VAL A 148 1.45 -3.63 6.88
CA VAL A 148 1.64 -2.86 5.64
C VAL A 148 2.98 -3.24 5.01
N LYS A 149 4.08 -3.16 5.78
CA LYS A 149 5.42 -3.50 5.31
C LYS A 149 5.48 -4.93 4.76
N LYS A 150 4.99 -5.90 5.53
CA LYS A 150 4.92 -7.31 5.11
C LYS A 150 4.08 -7.53 3.84
N LYS A 151 3.02 -6.74 3.65
CA LYS A 151 2.19 -6.84 2.45
C LYS A 151 2.87 -6.23 1.23
N LEU A 152 3.57 -5.11 1.42
CA LEU A 152 4.36 -4.45 0.37
C LEU A 152 5.56 -5.29 -0.04
N GLU A 153 6.28 -5.92 0.90
CA GLU A 153 7.39 -6.83 0.59
C GLU A 153 6.96 -8.01 -0.29
N LYS A 154 5.73 -8.49 -0.14
CA LYS A 154 5.16 -9.55 -1.00
C LYS A 154 4.73 -9.08 -2.39
N ILE A 155 4.49 -7.78 -2.54
CA ILE A 155 4.11 -7.16 -3.82
C ILE A 155 5.37 -6.66 -4.55
N SER A 156 6.41 -6.29 -3.79
CA SER A 156 7.73 -6.00 -4.31
C SER A 156 8.23 -7.20 -5.09
N ILE A 157 8.78 -6.94 -6.27
CA ILE A 157 9.46 -7.98 -7.03
C ILE A 157 10.69 -8.39 -6.22
N LYS A 158 10.77 -9.67 -5.82
CA LYS A 158 11.99 -10.30 -5.31
C LYS A 158 12.17 -11.64 -6.02
N LYS A 159 13.33 -11.78 -6.71
CA LYS A 159 13.87 -12.94 -7.47
C LYS A 159 13.71 -12.97 -9.01
N LYS A 160 14.34 -12.01 -9.71
CA LYS A 160 15.10 -12.25 -10.95
C LYS A 160 15.93 -10.99 -11.26
N GLU A 161 16.81 -10.65 -10.33
CA GLU A 161 18.00 -9.81 -10.59
C GLU A 161 19.25 -10.70 -10.45
N GLU A 162 19.14 -11.98 -10.83
CA GLU A 162 20.29 -12.70 -11.36
C GLU A 162 20.18 -12.52 -12.87
N MET A 163 21.16 -11.81 -13.45
CA MET A 163 21.30 -11.48 -14.87
C MET A 163 20.32 -10.42 -15.41
N ASN A 164 20.58 -9.16 -15.10
CA ASN A 164 20.36 -8.09 -16.08
C ASN A 164 21.51 -7.09 -15.95
N GLU A 165 22.70 -7.55 -16.32
CA GLU A 165 23.87 -6.69 -16.59
C GLU A 165 23.56 -5.62 -17.65
N ASP A 166 22.45 -5.77 -18.39
CA ASP A 166 21.98 -4.83 -19.41
C ASP A 166 21.55 -3.44 -18.90
N ASN A 167 21.37 -3.26 -17.58
CA ASN A 167 21.12 -1.92 -17.00
C ASN A 167 22.41 -1.15 -16.67
N LEU A 168 23.59 -1.73 -16.87
CA LEU A 168 24.87 -0.99 -16.86
C LEU A 168 25.11 -0.28 -18.20
N PHE A 169 24.44 -0.68 -19.28
CA PHE A 169 24.73 -0.18 -20.63
C PHE A 169 24.16 1.23 -20.92
N PHE A 170 23.29 1.77 -20.07
CA PHE A 170 22.77 3.14 -20.23
C PHE A 170 23.69 4.22 -19.65
N HIS A 171 24.73 3.84 -18.91
CA HIS A 171 25.71 4.79 -18.37
C HIS A 171 26.81 5.17 -19.37
N ASP A 172 27.00 4.38 -20.44
CA ASP A 172 28.06 4.57 -21.44
C ASP A 172 27.60 5.28 -22.73
N LEU A 173 26.32 5.66 -22.84
CA LEU A 173 25.77 6.38 -24.01
C LEU A 173 25.52 7.87 -23.77
N LEU A 174 26.14 8.43 -22.74
CA LEU A 174 26.03 9.87 -22.39
C LEU A 174 27.39 10.58 -22.30
N PHE A 175 28.39 10.09 -23.03
CA PHE A 175 29.58 10.87 -23.39
C PHE A 175 29.67 11.03 -24.91
#